data_AF-A0A941YTL6-F1
#
_entry.id   AF-A0A941YTL6-F1
#
_cell.length_a   1.000
_cell.length_b   1.000
_cell.length_c   1.000
_cell.angle_alpha   90.00
_cell.angle_beta   90.00
_cell.angle_gamma   90.00
#
_symmetry.space_group_name_H-M   'P 1'
#
loop_
_entity.id
_entity.type
_entity.pdbx_description
1 polymer ?
#
loop_
_entity_poly.entity_id
_entity_poly.type
_entity_poly.pdbx_seq_one_letter_code
_entity_poly.pdbx_strand_id
1 'polypeptide(L)'
;RVKEAGLPYIVVLTDPTTGGVSASFAMLGDVHIAEPDAIIGFAGPRVIQDTIRQELPPGFQRSEYLLEHGMVDAVVHRHKIRETLIRLVTLLMDPLVVESRSLAVAGG
;
A
#
# COMPACT_ATOMS: atom_id res chain seq x y z
N ARG A 1 2.94 -12.84 12.29
CA ARG A 1 2.96 -14.02 11.38
C ARG A 1 3.72 -13.76 10.07
N VAL A 2 3.25 -12.94 9.12
CA VAL A 2 3.98 -12.70 7.84
C VAL A 2 5.33 -12.00 8.08
N LYS A 3 5.33 -10.89 8.83
CA LYS A 3 6.54 -10.16 9.22
C LYS A 3 7.53 -10.99 10.03
N GLU A 4 7.04 -11.77 11.00
CA GLU A 4 7.87 -12.67 11.83
C GLU A 4 8.54 -13.76 10.98
N ALA A 5 7.89 -14.22 9.91
CA ALA A 5 8.45 -15.19 8.98
C ALA A 5 9.44 -14.55 7.97
N GLY A 6 9.69 -13.24 8.05
CA GLY A 6 10.56 -12.52 7.12
C GLY A 6 10.03 -12.47 5.69
N LEU A 7 8.73 -12.70 5.48
CA LEU A 7 8.11 -12.69 4.16
C LEU A 7 7.61 -11.30 3.78
N PRO A 8 7.71 -10.90 2.50
CA PRO A 8 7.20 -9.61 2.03
C PRO A 8 5.67 -9.58 2.09
N TYR A 9 5.12 -8.51 2.65
CA TYR A 9 3.69 -8.23 2.63
C TYR A 9 3.38 -7.11 1.62
N ILE A 10 2.93 -7.50 0.44
CA ILE A 10 2.52 -6.55 -0.61
C ILE A 10 1.00 -6.39 -0.59
N VAL A 11 0.52 -5.15 -0.52
CA VAL A 11 -0.91 -4.83 -0.54
C VAL A 11 -1.28 -4.26 -1.90
N VAL A 12 -2.38 -4.76 -2.46
CA VAL A 12 -3.02 -4.21 -3.67
C VAL A 12 -4.32 -3.54 -3.25
N LEU A 13 -4.34 -2.22 -3.30
CA LEU A 13 -5.49 -1.38 -2.96
C LEU A 13 -6.36 -1.19 -4.20
N THR A 14 -7.62 -1.61 -4.12
CA THR A 14 -8.58 -1.49 -5.22
C THR A 14 -9.76 -0.60 -4.82
N ASP A 15 -10.52 -0.14 -5.81
CA ASP A 15 -11.65 0.74 -5.57
C ASP A 15 -12.90 -0.01 -5.03
N PRO A 16 -13.52 0.41 -3.93
CA PRO A 16 -12.97 1.26 -2.86
C PRO A 16 -12.28 0.44 -1.76
N THR A 17 -11.29 1.01 -1.09
CA THR A 17 -10.69 0.47 0.14
C THR A 17 -10.87 1.47 1.29
N THR A 18 -11.95 1.31 2.06
CA THR A 18 -12.34 2.31 3.06
C THR A 18 -12.63 1.71 4.45
N GLY A 19 -12.87 2.58 5.44
CA GLY A 19 -13.29 2.18 6.78
C GLY A 19 -12.29 1.26 7.48
N GLY A 20 -12.78 0.29 8.25
CA GLY A 20 -11.94 -0.59 9.06
C GLY A 20 -10.89 -1.39 8.28
N VAL A 21 -11.13 -1.69 7.00
CA VAL A 21 -10.13 -2.35 6.14
C VAL A 21 -8.94 -1.41 5.91
N SER A 22 -9.20 -0.19 5.47
CA SER A 22 -8.15 0.83 5.31
C SER A 22 -7.45 1.21 6.62
N ALA A 23 -8.10 1.03 7.78
CA ALA A 23 -7.49 1.28 9.09
C ALA A 23 -6.85 0.04 9.73
N SER A 24 -6.67 -1.05 8.98
CA SER A 24 -6.09 -2.29 9.48
C SER A 24 -5.06 -2.87 8.51
N PHE A 25 -5.22 -4.15 8.12
CA PHE A 25 -4.22 -4.89 7.35
C PHE A 25 -3.88 -4.24 6.01
N ALA A 26 -4.82 -3.50 5.40
CA ALA A 26 -4.60 -2.84 4.12
C ALA A 26 -3.57 -1.69 4.17
N MET A 27 -3.17 -1.22 5.34
CA MET A 27 -2.14 -0.16 5.51
C MET A 27 -0.91 -0.65 6.27
N LEU A 28 -0.74 -1.96 6.42
CA LEU A 28 0.40 -2.58 7.12
C LEU A 28 1.37 -3.30 6.17
N GLY A 29 1.21 -3.09 4.86
CA GLY A 29 2.10 -3.66 3.85
C GLY A 29 3.50 -3.07 3.89
N ASP A 30 4.49 -3.85 3.47
CA ASP A 30 5.83 -3.36 3.15
C ASP A 30 5.82 -2.53 1.86
N VAL A 31 4.92 -2.87 0.92
CA VAL A 31 4.68 -2.14 -0.34
C VAL A 31 3.17 -2.06 -0.60
N HIS A 32 2.67 -0.86 -0.84
CA HIS A 32 1.29 -0.57 -1.22
C HIS A 32 1.24 -0.16 -2.69
N ILE A 33 0.57 -0.97 -3.51
CA ILE A 33 0.23 -0.59 -4.89
C ILE A 33 -1.27 -0.34 -4.99
N ALA A 34 -1.68 0.66 -5.75
CA ALA A 34 -3.09 0.98 -5.97
C ALA A 34 -3.45 0.94 -7.45
N GLU A 35 -4.70 0.62 -7.75
CA GLU A 35 -5.26 0.83 -9.09
C GLU A 35 -5.52 2.32 -9.35
N PRO A 36 -5.45 2.80 -10.61
CA PRO A 36 -5.77 4.18 -10.95
C PRO A 36 -7.16 4.57 -10.49
N ASP A 37 -7.30 5.83 -10.08
CA ASP A 37 -8.52 6.44 -9.56
C ASP A 37 -9.14 5.77 -8.31
N ALA A 38 -8.50 4.79 -7.68
CA ALA A 38 -9.08 4.06 -6.55
C ALA A 38 -9.33 4.97 -5.34
N ILE A 39 -10.50 4.87 -4.71
CA ILE A 39 -10.84 5.59 -3.49
C ILE A 39 -10.35 4.79 -2.28
N ILE A 40 -9.43 5.38 -1.53
CA ILE A 40 -8.80 4.76 -0.37
C ILE A 40 -8.83 5.73 0.82
N GLY A 41 -9.40 5.29 1.94
CA GLY A 41 -9.38 6.11 3.15
C GLY A 41 -10.38 5.69 4.22
N PHE A 42 -10.08 6.03 5.47
CA PHE A 42 -10.85 5.59 6.63
C PHE A 42 -12.27 6.16 6.66
N ALA A 43 -12.41 7.49 6.64
CA ALA A 43 -13.70 8.16 6.66
C ALA A 43 -14.09 8.63 5.25
N GLY A 44 -15.37 8.56 4.90
CA GLY A 44 -15.85 9.07 3.62
C GLY A 44 -15.67 10.60 3.50
N PRO A 45 -15.46 11.12 2.28
CA PRO A 45 -15.13 12.54 2.06
C PRO A 45 -16.19 13.48 2.62
N ARG A 46 -17.48 13.12 2.51
CA ARG A 46 -18.60 13.88 3.08
C ARG A 46 -18.51 14.03 4.60
N VAL A 47 -18.20 12.95 5.31
CA VAL A 47 -18.07 12.97 6.78
C VAL A 47 -16.92 13.87 7.21
N ILE A 48 -15.81 13.85 6.45
CA ILE A 48 -14.65 14.71 6.72
C ILE A 48 -15.02 16.18 6.48
N GLN A 49 -15.63 16.50 5.34
CA GLN A 49 -16.07 17.87 5.01
C GLN A 49 -17.03 18.44 6.06
N ASP A 50 -18.01 17.65 6.49
CA ASP A 50 -18.98 18.07 7.52
C ASP A 50 -18.29 18.35 8.87
N THR A 51 -17.17 17.67 9.14
CA THR A 51 -16.40 17.84 10.37
C THR A 51 -15.48 19.05 10.32
N ILE A 52 -14.71 19.23 9.24
CA ILE A 52 -13.71 20.31 9.12
C ILE A 52 -14.31 21.62 8.57
N ARG A 53 -15.52 21.58 8.01
CA ARG A 53 -16.22 22.73 7.39
C ARG A 53 -15.41 23.42 6.28
N GLN A 54 -14.65 22.63 5.52
CA GLN A 54 -13.84 23.08 4.39
C GLN A 54 -14.01 22.11 3.22
N GLU A 55 -13.75 22.61 2.02
CA GLU A 55 -13.65 21.75 0.83
C GLU A 55 -12.41 20.87 0.92
N LEU A 56 -12.51 19.67 0.34
CA LEU A 56 -11.37 18.76 0.27
C LEU A 56 -10.55 19.08 -0.97
N PRO A 57 -9.22 18.90 -0.92
CA PRO A 57 -8.38 19.05 -2.10
C PRO A 57 -8.88 18.20 -3.29
N PRO A 58 -8.66 18.66 -4.53
CA PRO A 58 -8.92 17.84 -5.71
C PRO A 58 -8.21 16.49 -5.62
N GLY A 59 -8.91 15.42 -5.97
CA GLY A 59 -8.34 14.07 -5.92
C GLY A 59 -8.14 13.51 -4.51
N PHE A 60 -8.58 14.18 -3.44
CA PHE A 60 -8.47 13.66 -2.08
C PHE A 60 -8.97 12.20 -2.00
N GLN A 61 -8.20 11.34 -1.33
CA GLN A 61 -8.40 9.88 -1.24
C GLN A 61 -8.24 9.07 -2.54
N ARG A 62 -7.94 9.70 -3.68
CA ARG A 62 -7.57 8.97 -4.89
C ARG A 62 -6.16 8.39 -4.77
N SER A 63 -5.93 7.27 -5.42
CA SER A 63 -4.64 6.60 -5.52
C SER A 63 -3.49 7.55 -5.89
N GLU A 64 -3.71 8.48 -6.80
CA GLU A 64 -2.73 9.45 -7.30
C GLU A 64 -2.41 10.49 -6.23
N TYR A 65 -3.43 11.02 -5.56
CA TYR A 65 -3.27 11.92 -4.42
C TYR A 65 -2.48 11.22 -3.30
N LEU A 66 -2.81 9.95 -3.02
CA LEU A 66 -2.13 9.18 -1.99
C LEU A 66 -0.68 8.85 -2.36
N LEU A 67 -0.40 8.62 -3.64
CA LEU A 67 0.98 8.47 -4.15
C LEU A 67 1.78 9.75 -3.93
N GLU A 68 1.23 10.91 -4.27
CA GLU A 68 1.89 12.22 -4.06
C GLU A 68 2.18 12.51 -2.57
N HIS A 69 1.39 11.95 -1.67
CA HIS A 69 1.52 12.14 -0.21
C HIS A 69 2.25 10.99 0.50
N GLY A 70 2.83 10.03 -0.24
CA GLY A 70 3.64 8.94 0.30
C GLY A 70 2.85 7.85 1.04
N MET A 71 1.54 7.75 0.81
CA MET A 71 0.67 6.71 1.38
C MET A 71 0.54 5.48 0.47
N VAL A 72 0.84 5.63 -0.82
CA VAL A 72 0.87 4.55 -1.82
C VAL A 72 2.23 4.61 -2.51
N ASP A 73 2.87 3.46 -2.74
CA ASP A 73 4.20 3.37 -3.35
C ASP A 73 4.14 3.40 -4.89
N ALA A 74 3.05 2.90 -5.48
CA ALA A 74 2.84 2.96 -6.92
C ALA A 74 1.36 2.91 -7.32
N VAL A 75 0.99 3.65 -8.36
CA VAL A 75 -0.28 3.49 -9.07
C VAL A 75 -0.06 2.65 -10.31
N VAL A 76 -0.77 1.52 -10.42
CA VAL A 76 -0.53 0.50 -11.43
C VAL A 76 -1.85 0.05 -12.04
N HIS A 77 -2.00 0.23 -13.35
CA HIS A 77 -3.18 -0.27 -14.05
C HIS A 77 -3.30 -1.80 -13.89
N ARG A 78 -4.52 -2.30 -13.63
CA ARG A 78 -4.88 -3.72 -13.47
C ARG A 78 -4.08 -4.70 -14.37
N HIS A 79 -3.95 -4.42 -15.66
CA HIS A 79 -3.28 -5.30 -16.62
C HIS A 79 -1.76 -5.43 -16.39
N LYS A 80 -1.15 -4.50 -15.66
CA LYS A 80 0.27 -4.50 -15.26
C LYS A 80 0.51 -5.03 -13.85
N ILE A 81 -0.53 -5.22 -13.03
CA ILE A 81 -0.36 -5.66 -11.63
C ILE A 81 0.40 -6.98 -11.55
N ARG A 82 0.06 -7.98 -12.39
CA ARG A 82 0.79 -9.26 -12.41
C ARG A 82 2.29 -9.07 -12.65
N GLU A 83 2.64 -8.25 -13.63
CA GLU A 83 4.02 -7.95 -14.00
C GLU A 83 4.76 -7.24 -12.85
N THR A 84 4.11 -6.27 -12.21
CA THR A 84 4.65 -5.54 -11.06
C THR A 84 4.84 -6.46 -9.85
N LEU A 85 3.87 -7.31 -9.52
CA LEU A 85 3.98 -8.25 -8.40
C LEU A 85 5.13 -9.23 -8.61
N ILE A 86 5.31 -9.74 -9.83
CA ILE A 86 6.45 -10.61 -10.16
C ILE A 86 7.77 -9.86 -9.87
N ARG A 87 7.93 -8.63 -10.36
CA ARG A 87 9.15 -7.84 -10.09
C ARG A 87 9.40 -7.62 -8.61
N LEU A 88 8.38 -7.20 -7.87
CA LEU A 88 8.49 -6.91 -6.43
C LEU A 88 8.88 -8.17 -5.66
N VAL A 89 8.20 -9.30 -5.91
CA VAL A 89 8.51 -10.57 -5.25
C VAL A 89 9.91 -11.03 -5.61
N THR A 90 10.32 -10.98 -6.88
CA THR A 90 11.68 -11.35 -7.31
C THR A 90 12.74 -10.51 -6.60
N LEU A 91 12.53 -9.19 -6.51
CA LEU A 91 13.48 -8.30 -5.84
C LEU A 91 13.55 -8.55 -4.33
N LEU A 92 12.41 -8.73 -3.68
CA LEU A 92 12.32 -8.88 -2.23
C LEU A 92 12.72 -10.27 -1.74
N MET A 93 12.62 -11.28 -2.60
CA MET A 93 12.96 -12.68 -2.31
C MET A 93 14.26 -13.14 -2.97
N ASP A 94 15.09 -12.23 -3.50
CA ASP A 94 16.39 -12.58 -4.09
C ASP A 94 17.26 -13.30 -3.04
N PRO A 95 17.80 -14.51 -3.34
CA PRO A 95 18.60 -15.28 -2.40
C PRO A 95 19.75 -14.49 -1.76
N LEU A 96 20.40 -13.58 -2.51
CA LEU A 96 21.50 -12.76 -2.00
C LEU A 96 21.01 -11.71 -0.99
N VAL A 97 19.80 -11.19 -1.18
CA VAL A 97 19.13 -10.26 -0.24
C VAL A 97 18.65 -11.02 1.01
N VAL A 98 18.13 -12.23 0.82
CA VAL A 98 17.63 -13.08 1.92
C VAL A 98 18.77 -13.58 2.81
N GLU A 99 19.88 -14.03 2.21
CA GLU A 99 21.06 -14.50 2.95
C GLU A 99 21.69 -13.37 3.78
N SER A 100 21.77 -12.16 3.21
CA SER A 100 22.23 -10.95 3.92
C SER A 100 21.35 -10.60 5.13
N ARG A 101 20.02 -10.75 5.03
CA ARG A 101 19.12 -10.55 6.19
C ARG A 101 19.28 -11.64 7.24
N SER A 102 19.42 -12.90 6.83
CA SER A 102 19.60 -14.01 7.76
C SER A 102 20.86 -13.84 8.62
N LEU A 103 21.95 -13.33 8.02
CA LEU A 103 23.19 -13.03 8.75
C LEU A 103 23.05 -11.85 9.71
N ALA A 104 22.28 -10.82 9.36
CA ALA A 104 22.02 -9.67 10.24
C ALA A 104 21.13 -10.02 11.43
N VAL A 105 20.19 -10.94 11.28
CA VAL A 105 19.28 -11.37 12.35
C VAL A 105 19.94 -12.37 13.31
N ALA A 106 20.91 -13.18 12.85
CA ALA A 106 21.62 -14.13 13.69
C ALA A 106 22.69 -13.51 14.62
N GLY A 107 23.01 -12.22 14.44
CA GLY A 107 24.07 -11.51 15.17
C GLY A 107 23.60 -10.58 16.30
N GLY A 108 22.30 -10.52 16.62
CA GLY A 108 21.72 -9.74 17.72
C GLY A 108 20.94 -10.61 18.69
#